data_AF-A0A970RA13-F1
#
_entry.id   AF-A0A970RA13-F1
#
_cell.length_a   1.000
_cell.length_b   1.000
_cell.length_c   1.000
_cell.angle_alpha   90.00
_cell.angle_beta   90.00
_cell.angle_gamma   90.00
#
_symmetry.space_group_name_H-M   'P 1'
#
loop_
_entity.id
_entity.type
_entity.pdbx_description
1 polymer ?
#
loop_
_entity_poly.entity_id
_entity_poly.type
_entity_poly.pdbx_seq_one_letter_code
_entity_poly.pdbx_strand_id
1 'polypeptide(L)' 'MYKNQKPTLLVLAAGMGSRYGGLKQIDKIGPSGEAILDYSVFDAIRAGFGKVVFVIRRELEEDFR' A
#
# COMPACT_ATOMS: atom_id res chain seq x y z
N MET A 1 -31.77 5.98 -3.65
CA MET A 1 -30.64 6.48 -2.82
C MET A 1 -29.36 5.86 -3.35
N TYR A 2 -28.46 6.65 -3.95
CA TYR A 2 -27.13 6.14 -4.26
C TYR A 2 -26.35 6.04 -2.96
N LYS A 3 -25.99 4.80 -2.57
CA LYS A 3 -25.04 4.54 -1.49
C LYS A 3 -23.84 5.46 -1.71
N ASN A 4 -23.40 6.18 -0.69
CA ASN A 4 -22.21 7.05 -0.73
C ASN A 4 -20.97 6.17 -0.97
N GLN A 5 -20.79 5.71 -2.21
CA GLN A 5 -19.75 4.79 -2.64
C GLN A 5 -18.43 5.55 -2.58
N LYS A 6 -17.68 5.36 -1.50
CA LYS A 6 -16.32 5.87 -1.41
C LYS A 6 -15.46 5.17 -2.46
N PRO A 7 -14.55 5.89 -3.14
CA PRO A 7 -13.70 5.29 -4.17
C PRO A 7 -12.79 4.21 -3.58
N THR A 8 -12.36 3.29 -4.44
CA THR A 8 -11.33 2.29 -4.12
C THR A 8 -10.00 2.74 -4.72
N LEU A 9 -8.95 2.75 -3.90
CA LEU A 9 -7.58 2.97 -4.36
C LEU A 9 -6.95 1.62 -4.73
N LEU A 10 -6.49 1.49 -5.98
CA LEU A 10 -5.73 0.34 -6.44
C LEU A 10 -4.25 0.72 -6.51
N VAL A 11 -3.41 0.08 -5.69
CA VAL A 11 -1.97 0.29 -5.67
C VAL A 11 -1.28 -0.87 -6.39
N LEU A 12 -0.65 -0.57 -7.52
CA LEU A 12 0.10 -1.56 -8.29
C LEU A 12 1.51 -1.68 -7.70
N ALA A 13 1.72 -2.71 -6.87
CA ALA A 13 2.93 -2.96 -6.09
C ALA A 13 3.69 -4.24 -6.55
N ALA A 14 3.49 -4.65 -7.81
CA ALA A 14 4.09 -5.87 -8.37
C ALA A 14 5.47 -5.65 -9.04
N GLY A 15 6.06 -4.46 -8.90
CA GLY A 15 7.34 -4.11 -9.51
C GLY A 15 8.53 -4.65 -8.72
N MET A 16 9.56 -5.15 -9.42
CA MET A 16 10.84 -5.47 -8.78
C MET A 16 11.61 -4.18 -8.54
N GLY A 17 11.92 -3.87 -7.27
CA GLY A 17 12.79 -2.77 -6.88
C GLY A 17 14.25 -3.03 -7.26
N SER A 18 14.55 -3.14 -8.56
CA SER A 18 15.89 -3.50 -9.06
C SER A 18 16.98 -2.51 -8.67
N ARG A 19 16.63 -1.23 -8.46
CA ARG A 19 17.55 -0.21 -7.95
C ARG A 19 17.89 -0.38 -6.47
N TYR A 20 17.13 -1.21 -5.74
CA TYR A 20 17.22 -1.37 -4.29
C TYR A 20 17.53 -2.81 -3.84
N GLY A 21 17.66 -3.77 -4.77
CA GLY A 21 18.04 -5.15 -4.48
C GLY A 21 16.94 -6.04 -3.88
N GLY A 22 15.67 -5.60 -3.88
CA GLY A 22 14.55 -6.33 -3.27
C GLY A 22 13.29 -5.49 -3.10
N LEU A 23 12.34 -5.96 -2.29
CA LEU A 23 11.11 -5.21 -1.95
C LEU A 23 11.33 -4.25 -0.80
N LYS A 24 11.22 -2.96 -1.11
CA LYS A 24 11.32 -1.87 -0.14
C LYS A 24 10.00 -1.13 0.07
N GLN A 25 8.88 -1.85 0.09
CA GLN A 25 7.59 -1.22 0.45
C GLN A 25 7.23 -1.41 1.93
N ILE A 26 7.81 -2.42 2.57
CA ILE A 26 7.60 -2.77 3.98
C ILE A 26 8.75 -2.32 4.90
N ASP A 27 9.82 -1.75 4.31
CA ASP A 27 10.93 -1.20 5.08
C ASP A 27 10.42 -0.05 5.96
N LYS A 28 10.76 -0.13 7.24
CA LYS A 28 10.43 0.87 8.26
C LYS A 28 11.26 2.12 8.02
N ILE A 29 10.59 3.24 7.73
CA ILE A 29 11.23 4.53 7.45
C ILE A 29 10.75 5.65 8.38
N GLY A 30 9.65 5.44 9.09
CA GLY A 30 9.08 6.42 10.01
C GLY A 30 9.75 6.44 11.38
N PRO A 31 9.59 7.54 12.15
CA PRO A 31 10.21 7.71 13.46
C PRO A 31 9.74 6.67 14.50
N SER A 32 8.59 6.03 14.27
CA SER A 32 8.07 4.95 15.12
C SER A 32 8.11 3.58 14.42
N GLY A 33 8.80 3.49 13.29
CA GLY A 33 8.94 2.27 12.51
C GLY A 33 7.81 2.01 11.52
N GLU A 34 7.11 3.05 11.08
CA GLU A 34 6.10 2.99 10.03
C GLU A 34 6.76 2.68 8.66
N ALA A 35 6.11 1.85 7.86
CA ALA A 35 6.47 1.61 6.47
C ALA A 35 5.86 2.69 5.55
N ILE A 36 6.38 2.80 4.32
CA ILE A 36 5.79 3.67 3.28
C ILE A 36 4.31 3.33 3.03
N LEU A 37 3.97 2.04 3.14
CA LEU A 37 2.60 1.56 2.98
C LEU A 37 1.65 2.11 4.05
N ASP A 38 2.11 2.26 5.29
CA ASP A 38 1.30 2.82 6.38
C ASP A 38 0.90 4.27 6.08
N TYR A 39 1.86 5.08 5.63
CA TYR A 39 1.61 6.46 5.20
C TYR A 39 0.66 6.50 4.01
N SER A 40 0.83 5.59 3.04
CA SER A 40 -0.03 5.52 1.84
C SER A 40 -1.49 5.21 2.20
N VAL A 41 -1.72 4.30 3.15
CA VAL A 41 -3.07 3.97 3.65
C VAL A 41 -3.65 5.12 4.46
N PHE A 42 -2.85 5.74 5.33
CA PHE A 42 -3.27 6.92 6.11
C PHE A 42 -3.74 8.06 5.20
N ASP A 43 -2.98 8.37 4.17
CA ASP A 43 -3.34 9.41 3.20
C ASP A 43 -4.57 9.03 2.37
N ALA A 44 -4.71 7.76 1.98
CA ALA A 44 -5.91 7.28 1.28
C ALA A 44 -7.18 7.48 2.11
N ILE A 45 -7.12 7.20 3.42
CA ILE A 45 -8.24 7.43 4.34
C ILE A 45 -8.58 8.92 4.39
N ARG A 46 -7.58 9.80 4.54
CA ARG A 46 -7.78 11.26 4.59
C ARG A 46 -8.31 11.84 3.28
N ALA A 47 -7.95 11.24 2.15
CA ALA A 47 -8.46 11.59 0.83
C ALA A 47 -9.88 11.05 0.55
N GLY A 48 -10.46 10.26 1.47
CA GLY A 48 -11.85 9.81 1.39
C GLY A 48 -12.05 8.46 0.69
N PHE A 49 -10.98 7.71 0.43
CA PHE A 49 -11.09 6.34 -0.09
C PHE A 49 -11.71 5.42 0.96
N GLY A 50 -12.57 4.51 0.52
CA GLY A 50 -13.26 3.55 1.39
C GLY A 50 -12.62 2.18 1.39
N LYS A 51 -11.73 1.92 0.44
CA LYS A 51 -11.02 0.65 0.26
C LYS A 51 -9.69 0.90 -0.40
N VAL A 52 -8.65 0.18 0.05
CA VAL A 52 -7.33 0.14 -0.58
C VAL A 52 -7.05 -1.31 -0.97
N VAL A 53 -6.57 -1.53 -2.19
CA VAL A 53 -6.22 -2.86 -2.73
C VAL A 53 -4.82 -2.80 -3.29
N PHE A 54 -3.93 -3.67 -2.80
CA PHE A 54 -2.58 -3.84 -3.32
C PHE A 54 -2.54 -4.99 -4.32
N VAL A 55 -2.01 -4.73 -5.51
CA VAL A 55 -1.70 -5.76 -6.51
C VAL A 55 -0.23 -6.07 -6.42
N ILE A 56 0.10 -7.21 -5.83
CA ILE A 56 1.46 -7.69 -5.60
C ILE A 56 1.74 -8.95 -6.40
N ARG A 57 3.01 -9.30 -6.56
CA ARG A 57 3.39 -10.64 -7.01
C ARG A 57 3.13 -11.64 -5.90
N ARG A 58 2.78 -12.87 -6.27
CA ARG A 58 2.46 -13.94 -5.31
C ARG A 58 3.62 -14.26 -4.36
N GLU A 59 4.86 -14.20 -4.85
CA GLU A 59 6.06 -14.42 -4.04
C GLU A 59 6.21 -13.43 -2.88
N LEU A 60 5.48 -12.31 -2.90
CA LEU A 60 5.58 -11.21 -1.95
C LEU A 60 4.42 -11.23 -0.96
N GLU A 61 3.56 -12.24 -1.01
CA GLU A 61 2.38 -12.32 -0.15
C GLU A 61 2.78 -12.38 1.33
N GLU A 62 3.86 -13.10 1.66
CA GLU A 62 4.34 -13.20 3.05
C GLU A 62 4.85 -11.86 3.59
N ASP A 63 5.51 -11.06 2.75
CA ASP A 63 5.98 -9.72 3.13
C ASP A 63 4.82 -8.76 3.45
N PHE A 64 3.63 -9.01 2.89
CA PHE A 64 2.44 -8.16 3.03
C PHE A 64 1.42 -8.67 4.06
N ARG A 65 1.63 -9.84 4.67
CA ARG A 65 0.74 -10.44 5.70
C ARG A 65 1.16 -10.03 7.10
#